data_AF-A0A8T3Q9E5-F1
#
_entry.id   AF-A0A8T3Q9E5-F1
#
_cell.length_a   1.000
_cell.length_b   1.000
_cell.length_c   1.000
_cell.angle_alpha   90.00
_cell.angle_beta   90.00
_cell.angle_gamma   90.00
#
_symmetry.space_group_name_H-M   'P 1'
#
loop_
_entity.id
_entity.type
_entity.pdbx_description
1 polymer ?
#
loop_
_entity_poly.entity_id
_entity_poly.type
_entity_poly.pdbx_seq_one_letter_code
_entity_poly.pdbx_strand_id
1 'polypeptide(L)'
;MNKHLLSLLEIYYIRLRLISAVFLLLATIGLNIGVPLILREVINVISLQPSVLIFAEVLLFLYGFAWTLSKVTDQLRLVAMNRVVERGIRQLCLDVFNHLIHLSLRFHHDRKMGALLNAIDRAQFAFPGFVWGLFFLILSDPHV
;
A
#
# COMPACT_ATOMS: atom_id res chain seq x y z
N MET A 1 12.23 -8.65 -32.12
CA MET A 1 12.00 -7.72 -30.98
C MET A 1 12.67 -8.32 -29.75
N ASN A 2 13.76 -7.69 -29.29
CA ASN A 2 14.77 -8.33 -28.44
C ASN A 2 14.28 -8.47 -26.98
N LYS A 3 14.18 -9.71 -26.46
CA LYS A 3 13.71 -10.01 -25.08
C LYS A 3 14.50 -9.24 -24.02
N HIS A 4 15.76 -8.90 -24.30
CA HIS A 4 16.62 -8.12 -23.42
C HIS A 4 16.19 -6.66 -23.26
N LEU A 5 15.54 -6.05 -24.26
CA LEU A 5 15.02 -4.68 -24.14
C LEU A 5 13.74 -4.64 -23.30
N LEU A 6 12.91 -5.68 -23.41
CA LEU A 6 11.68 -5.81 -22.62
C LEU A 6 12.00 -6.01 -21.13
N SER A 7 13.00 -6.84 -20.80
CA SER A 7 13.40 -7.04 -19.40
C SER A 7 13.99 -5.77 -18.76
N LEU A 8 14.76 -4.98 -19.50
CA LEU A 8 15.30 -3.71 -18.99
C LEU A 8 14.21 -2.67 -18.73
N LEU A 9 13.20 -2.59 -19.60
CA LEU A 9 12.05 -1.71 -19.40
C LEU A 9 11.25 -2.12 -18.16
N GLU A 10 10.97 -3.42 -17.97
CA GLU A 10 10.23 -3.88 -16.78
C GLU A 10 10.95 -3.53 -15.47
N ILE A 11 12.26 -3.70 -15.39
CA ILE A 11 13.06 -3.35 -14.21
C ILE A 11 12.98 -1.84 -13.92
N TYR A 12 13.04 -1.00 -14.96
CA TYR A 12 12.92 0.45 -14.81
C TYR A 12 11.53 0.87 -14.30
N TYR A 13 10.45 0.31 -14.86
CA TYR A 13 9.09 0.58 -14.40
C TYR A 13 8.87 0.13 -12.95
N ILE A 14 9.44 -1.01 -12.55
CA ILE A 14 9.38 -1.49 -11.16
C ILE A 14 10.11 -0.54 -10.22
N ARG A 15 11.33 -0.11 -10.56
CA ARG A 15 12.10 0.85 -9.76
C ARG A 15 11.38 2.19 -9.61
N LEU A 16 10.85 2.73 -10.71
CA LEU A 16 10.13 4.01 -10.71
C LEU A 16 8.85 3.93 -9.89
N ARG A 17 8.14 2.80 -9.95
CA ARG A 17 6.98 2.51 -9.11
C ARG A 17 7.36 2.42 -7.63
N LEU A 18 8.47 1.76 -7.30
CA LEU A 18 8.99 1.64 -5.94
C LEU A 18 9.33 3.01 -5.36
N ILE A 19 10.05 3.83 -6.12
CA ILE A 19 10.38 5.21 -5.73
C ILE A 19 9.11 6.04 -5.54
N SER A 20 8.12 5.94 -6.45
CA SER A 20 6.85 6.67 -6.31
C SER A 20 6.05 6.23 -5.08
N ALA A 21 6.10 4.94 -4.72
CA ALA A 21 5.43 4.42 -3.53
C ALA A 21 6.11 4.91 -2.24
N VAL A 22 7.45 4.95 -2.22
CA VAL A 22 8.23 5.50 -1.10
C VAL A 22 7.98 7.01 -0.96
N PHE A 23 7.91 7.74 -2.06
CA PHE A 23 7.59 9.17 -2.04
C PHE A 23 6.17 9.44 -1.51
N LEU A 24 5.17 8.69 -1.99
CA LEU A 24 3.80 8.76 -1.47
C LEU A 24 3.74 8.42 0.03
N LEU A 25 4.52 7.44 0.48
CA LEU A 25 4.64 7.10 1.90
C LEU A 25 5.13 8.28 2.74
N LEU A 26 6.23 8.91 2.33
CA LEU A 26 6.77 10.08 3.03
C LEU A 26 5.79 11.26 3.03
N ALA A 27 5.10 11.50 1.90
CA ALA A 27 4.08 12.54 1.80
C ALA A 27 2.92 12.29 2.75
N THR A 28 2.42 11.05 2.85
CA THR A 28 1.37 10.68 3.80
C THR A 28 1.79 10.90 5.24
N ILE A 29 3.00 10.49 5.62
CA ILE A 29 3.52 10.69 6.99
C ILE A 29 3.58 12.18 7.30
N GLY A 30 4.12 13.00 6.39
CA GLY A 30 4.17 14.45 6.56
C GLY A 30 2.80 15.10 6.70
N LEU A 31 1.83 14.68 5.89
CA LEU A 31 0.45 15.19 5.97
C LEU A 31 -0.26 14.75 7.25
N ASN A 32 -0.08 13.51 7.70
CA ASN A 32 -0.68 13.01 8.94
C ASN A 32 -0.18 13.76 10.17
N ILE A 33 1.07 14.20 10.18
CA ILE A 33 1.63 15.07 11.23
C ILE A 33 1.18 16.52 11.03
N GLY A 34 1.10 17.00 9.79
CA GLY A 34 0.73 18.39 9.47
C GLY A 34 -0.71 18.74 9.80
N VAL A 35 -1.67 17.84 9.56
CA VAL A 35 -3.09 18.07 9.82
C VAL A 35 -3.40 18.49 11.28
N PRO A 36 -2.95 17.77 12.33
CA PRO A 36 -3.18 18.18 13.72
C PRO A 36 -2.42 19.45 14.10
N LEU A 37 -1.27 19.75 13.48
CA LEU A 37 -0.55 21.01 13.71
C LEU A 37 -1.33 22.21 13.15
N ILE A 38 -1.88 22.09 11.94
CA ILE A 38 -2.73 23.15 11.36
C ILE A 38 -3.97 23.36 12.23
N LEU A 39 -4.60 22.26 12.70
CA LEU A 39 -5.75 22.35 13.60
C LEU A 39 -5.41 23.06 14.91
N ARG A 40 -4.22 22.79 15.47
CA ARG A 40 -3.73 23.49 16.67
C ARG A 40 -3.65 25.00 16.45
N GLU A 41 -3.10 25.43 15.32
CA GLU A 41 -3.02 26.87 15.01
C GLU A 41 -4.40 27.51 14.80
N VAL A 42 -5.33 26.78 14.16
CA VAL A 42 -6.73 27.22 14.04
C VAL A 42 -7.32 27.52 15.43
N ILE A 43 -7.17 26.58 16.37
CA ILE A 43 -7.71 26.70 17.73
C ILE A 43 -7.06 27.87 18.49
N ASN A 44 -5.74 28.06 18.34
CA ASN A 44 -5.00 29.15 19.00
C ASN A 44 -5.51 30.52 18.56
N VAL A 45 -5.70 30.74 17.26
CA VAL A 45 -6.20 31.99 16.69
C VAL A 45 -7.59 32.32 17.22
N ILE A 46 -8.50 31.35 17.16
CA ILE A 46 -9.89 31.52 17.60
C ILE A 46 -9.95 31.86 19.10
N SER A 47 -9.06 31.27 19.90
CA SER A 47 -9.05 31.45 21.36
C SER A 47 -8.46 32.80 21.81
N LEU A 48 -7.49 33.36 21.07
CA LEU A 48 -6.75 34.56 21.50
C LEU A 48 -7.35 35.87 20.96
N GLN A 49 -7.87 35.89 19.73
CA GLN A 49 -8.35 37.13 19.09
C GLN A 49 -9.58 36.86 18.20
N PRO A 50 -10.80 36.82 18.76
CA PRO A 50 -12.02 36.55 18.00
C PRO A 50 -12.38 37.64 16.97
N SER A 51 -11.70 38.79 16.95
CA SER A 51 -11.93 39.86 15.96
C SER A 51 -11.32 39.58 14.58
N VAL A 52 -10.48 38.55 14.43
CA VAL A 52 -9.82 38.20 13.16
C VAL A 52 -10.52 37.02 12.48
N LEU A 53 -11.82 37.15 12.23
CA LEU A 53 -12.64 36.09 11.58
C LEU A 53 -12.05 35.61 10.25
N ILE A 54 -11.51 36.52 9.44
CA ILE A 54 -10.94 36.22 8.11
C ILE A 54 -9.75 35.24 8.22
N PHE A 55 -8.93 35.33 9.27
CA PHE A 55 -7.78 34.43 9.45
C PHE A 55 -8.23 33.03 9.83
N ALA A 56 -9.28 32.91 10.66
CA ALA A 56 -9.86 31.63 11.04
C ALA A 56 -10.47 30.88 9.84
N GLU A 57 -11.16 31.58 8.94
CA GLU A 57 -11.74 30.98 7.72
C GLU A 57 -10.68 30.40 6.78
N VAL A 58 -9.58 31.14 6.55
CA VAL A 58 -8.46 30.67 5.71
C VAL A 58 -7.78 29.45 6.32
N LEU A 59 -7.55 29.45 7.64
CA LEU A 59 -6.95 28.31 8.34
C LEU A 59 -7.86 27.07 8.34
N LEU A 60 -9.18 27.24 8.45
CA LEU A 60 -10.16 26.15 8.33
C LEU A 60 -10.15 25.54 6.93
N PHE A 61 -10.11 26.38 5.88
CA PHE A 61 -9.96 25.91 4.51
C PHE A 61 -8.64 25.14 4.32
N LEU A 62 -7.54 25.65 4.87
CA LEU A 62 -6.24 25.00 4.80
C LEU A 62 -6.24 23.64 5.50
N TYR A 63 -6.87 23.53 6.68
CA TYR A 63 -7.06 22.27 7.39
C TYR A 63 -7.86 21.28 6.54
N GLY A 64 -9.02 21.70 6.02
CA GLY A 64 -9.88 20.84 5.20
C GLY A 64 -9.13 20.31 3.97
N PHE A 65 -8.39 21.19 3.30
CA PHE A 65 -7.55 20.83 2.17
C PHE A 65 -6.45 19.83 2.54
N ALA A 66 -5.71 20.09 3.62
CA ALA A 66 -4.65 19.19 4.11
C ALA A 66 -5.21 17.82 4.51
N TRP A 67 -6.37 17.79 5.16
CA TRP A 67 -7.05 16.55 5.56
C TRP A 67 -7.51 15.74 4.34
N THR A 68 -8.15 16.38 3.37
CA THR A 68 -8.54 15.71 2.12
C THR A 68 -7.31 15.18 1.37
N LEU A 69 -6.24 15.97 1.30
CA LEU A 69 -5.00 15.54 0.64
C LEU A 69 -4.37 14.34 1.34
N SER A 70 -4.34 14.33 2.67
CA SER A 70 -3.91 13.16 3.47
C SER A 70 -4.72 11.92 3.08
N LYS A 71 -6.06 12.00 3.08
CA LYS A 71 -6.92 10.86 2.71
C LYS A 71 -6.74 10.39 1.27
N VAL A 72 -6.55 11.30 0.32
CA VAL A 72 -6.29 10.93 -1.08
C VAL A 72 -4.93 10.23 -1.21
N THR A 73 -3.88 10.73 -0.57
CA THR A 73 -2.55 10.07 -0.60
C THR A 73 -2.59 8.68 0.02
N ASP A 74 -3.34 8.49 1.12
CA ASP A 74 -3.58 7.18 1.71
C ASP A 74 -4.20 6.22 0.68
N GLN A 75 -5.27 6.63 0.00
CA GLN A 75 -5.93 5.79 -1.00
C GLN A 75 -5.03 5.46 -2.20
N LEU A 76 -4.30 6.44 -2.72
CA LEU A 76 -3.36 6.24 -3.83
C LEU A 76 -2.28 5.22 -3.49
N ARG A 77 -1.75 5.28 -2.26
CA ARG A 77 -0.77 4.32 -1.75
C ARG A 77 -1.36 2.91 -1.66
N LEU A 78 -2.61 2.78 -1.19
CA LEU A 78 -3.29 1.48 -1.15
C LEU A 78 -3.43 0.88 -2.54
N VAL A 79 -3.86 1.69 -3.53
CA VAL A 79 -4.01 1.26 -4.92
C VAL A 79 -2.67 0.88 -5.55
N ALA A 80 -1.61 1.65 -5.26
CA ALA A 80 -0.26 1.35 -5.73
C ALA A 80 0.23 0.00 -5.19
N MET A 81 0.02 -0.27 -3.90
CA MET A 81 0.43 -1.52 -3.25
C MET A 81 -0.40 -2.71 -3.72
N ASN A 82 -1.71 -2.55 -3.92
CA ASN A 82 -2.58 -3.65 -4.35
C ASN A 82 -2.09 -4.30 -5.66
N ARG A 83 -1.63 -3.49 -6.63
CA ARG A 83 -1.07 -4.01 -7.88
C ARG A 83 0.26 -4.76 -7.71
N VAL A 84 1.02 -4.49 -6.65
CA VAL A 84 2.26 -5.22 -6.32
C VAL A 84 1.91 -6.56 -5.67
N VAL A 85 0.96 -6.55 -4.72
CA VAL A 85 0.43 -7.75 -4.07
C VAL A 85 -0.15 -8.72 -5.11
N GLU A 86 -0.98 -8.23 -6.02
CA GLU A 86 -1.62 -9.02 -7.08
C GLU A 86 -0.59 -9.72 -7.97
N ARG A 87 0.49 -9.02 -8.36
CA ARG A 87 1.57 -9.64 -9.14
C ARG A 87 2.35 -10.66 -8.32
N GLY A 88 2.66 -10.34 -7.07
CA GLY A 88 3.37 -11.24 -6.16
C GLY A 88 2.62 -12.55 -5.96
N ILE A 89 1.30 -12.48 -5.71
CA ILE A 89 0.50 -13.68 -5.54
C ILE A 89 0.37 -14.47 -6.83
N ARG A 90 0.15 -13.80 -7.97
CA ARG A 90 0.08 -14.48 -9.27
C ARG A 90 1.37 -15.25 -9.56
N GLN A 91 2.52 -14.65 -9.30
CA GLN A 91 3.81 -15.28 -9.55
C GLN A 91 4.08 -16.43 -8.58
N LEU A 92 3.79 -16.24 -7.29
CA LEU A 92 3.87 -17.31 -6.29
C LEU A 92 3.00 -18.52 -6.67
N CYS A 93 1.74 -18.28 -7.04
CA CYS A 93 0.82 -19.33 -7.47
C CYS A 93 1.34 -20.07 -8.72
N LEU A 94 1.89 -19.35 -9.70
CA LEU A 94 2.47 -19.96 -10.90
C LEU A 94 3.71 -20.80 -10.56
N ASP A 95 4.62 -20.30 -9.73
CA ASP A 95 5.84 -21.01 -9.35
C ASP A 95 5.50 -22.28 -8.55
N VAL A 96 4.58 -22.18 -7.59
CA VAL A 96 4.08 -23.32 -6.82
C VAL A 96 3.38 -24.32 -7.74
N PHE A 97 2.48 -23.86 -8.62
CA PHE A 97 1.78 -24.73 -9.55
C PHE A 97 2.75 -25.48 -10.48
N ASN A 98 3.71 -24.76 -11.08
CA ASN A 98 4.74 -25.35 -11.94
C ASN A 98 5.60 -26.36 -11.18
N HIS A 99 5.98 -26.06 -9.94
CA HIS A 99 6.73 -27.02 -9.13
C HIS A 99 5.91 -28.29 -8.89
N LEU A 100 4.63 -28.15 -8.57
CA LEU A 100 3.76 -29.28 -8.26
C LEU A 100 3.52 -30.20 -9.46
N ILE A 101 3.33 -29.66 -10.67
CA ILE A 101 3.13 -30.49 -11.88
C ILE A 101 4.40 -31.23 -12.32
N HIS A 102 5.57 -30.86 -11.80
CA HIS A 102 6.85 -31.51 -12.08
C HIS A 102 7.26 -32.53 -11.01
N LEU A 103 6.44 -32.77 -9.98
CA LEU A 103 6.72 -33.79 -8.98
C LEU A 103 6.46 -35.22 -9.49
N SER A 104 7.03 -36.20 -8.77
CA SER A 104 6.92 -37.60 -9.15
C SER A 104 5.48 -38.11 -9.09
N LEU A 105 5.15 -39.09 -9.95
CA LEU A 105 3.81 -39.69 -10.00
C LEU A 105 3.36 -40.27 -8.64
N ARG A 106 4.31 -40.75 -7.83
CA ARG A 106 4.06 -41.23 -6.46
C ARG A 106 3.52 -40.13 -5.56
N PHE A 107 4.03 -38.91 -5.67
CA PHE A 107 3.53 -37.75 -4.93
C PHE A 107 2.10 -37.39 -5.33
N HIS A 108 1.78 -37.45 -6.63
CA HIS A 108 0.42 -37.21 -7.13
C HIS A 108 -0.58 -38.31 -6.74
N HIS A 109 -0.11 -39.54 -6.49
CA HIS A 109 -0.95 -40.65 -6.06
C HIS A 109 -1.21 -40.63 -4.54
N ASP A 110 -0.22 -40.21 -3.75
CA ASP A 110 -0.29 -40.16 -2.28
C ASP A 110 -1.04 -38.92 -1.74
N ARG A 111 -1.11 -37.83 -2.53
CA ARG A 111 -1.78 -36.58 -2.14
C ARG A 111 -3.01 -36.33 -3.00
N LYS A 112 -4.18 -36.12 -2.37
CA LYS A 112 -5.38 -35.66 -3.08
C LYS A 112 -5.11 -34.30 -3.73
N MET A 113 -5.15 -34.22 -5.07
CA MET A 113 -5.02 -32.96 -5.84
C MET A 113 -5.90 -31.82 -5.30
N GLY A 114 -7.10 -32.14 -4.79
CA GLY A 114 -7.99 -31.15 -4.16
C GLY A 114 -7.46 -30.55 -2.84
N ALA A 115 -6.67 -31.29 -2.06
CA ALA A 115 -6.02 -30.74 -0.87
C ALA A 115 -4.88 -29.78 -1.21
N LEU A 116 -4.19 -30.02 -2.33
CA LEU A 116 -3.15 -29.14 -2.88
C LEU A 116 -3.74 -27.86 -3.47
N LEU A 117 -4.80 -27.95 -4.27
CA LEU A 117 -5.51 -26.79 -4.80
C LEU A 117 -6.07 -25.92 -3.67
N ASN A 118 -6.71 -26.54 -2.67
CA ASN A 118 -7.18 -25.82 -1.48
C ASN A 118 -6.06 -25.13 -0.69
N ALA A 119 -4.84 -25.67 -0.68
CA ALA A 119 -3.70 -25.03 -0.03
C ALA A 119 -3.23 -23.79 -0.80
N ILE A 120 -3.23 -23.86 -2.14
CA ILE A 120 -2.93 -22.72 -3.02
C ILE A 120 -3.99 -21.63 -2.87
N ASP A 121 -5.28 -21.99 -2.88
CA ASP A 121 -6.37 -21.04 -2.69
C ASP A 121 -6.27 -20.34 -1.33
N ARG A 122 -6.00 -21.10 -0.26
CA ARG A 122 -5.76 -20.51 1.07
C ARG A 122 -4.55 -19.57 1.08
N ALA A 123 -3.46 -19.93 0.41
CA ALA A 123 -2.29 -19.05 0.29
C ALA A 123 -2.64 -17.75 -0.47
N GLN A 124 -3.46 -17.83 -1.51
CA GLN A 124 -3.96 -16.68 -2.25
C GLN A 124 -4.81 -15.74 -1.40
N PHE A 125 -5.66 -16.27 -0.51
CA PHE A 125 -6.44 -15.44 0.40
C PHE A 125 -5.63 -14.91 1.59
N ALA A 126 -4.62 -15.64 2.07
CA ALA A 126 -3.80 -15.23 3.21
C ALA A 126 -2.71 -14.21 2.85
N PHE A 127 -2.16 -14.28 1.63
CA PHE A 127 -1.01 -13.47 1.21
C PHE A 127 -1.28 -11.95 1.25
N PRO A 128 -2.42 -11.42 0.77
CA PRO A 128 -2.73 -10.01 0.93
C PRO A 128 -2.74 -9.60 2.40
N GLY A 129 -3.34 -10.39 3.29
CA GLY A 129 -3.37 -10.12 4.73
C GLY A 129 -1.97 -10.07 5.35
N PHE A 130 -1.06 -10.95 4.92
CA PHE A 130 0.33 -10.93 5.35
C PHE A 130 1.08 -9.69 4.85
N VAL A 131 0.94 -9.33 3.57
CA VAL A 131 1.62 -8.15 3.01
C VAL A 131 1.04 -6.87 3.61
N TRP A 132 -0.28 -6.79 3.76
CA TRP A 132 -0.93 -5.70 4.47
C TRP A 132 -0.46 -5.63 5.92
N GLY A 133 -0.36 -6.76 6.62
CA GLY A 133 0.14 -6.83 7.98
C GLY A 133 1.58 -6.33 8.10
N LEU A 134 2.50 -6.78 7.24
CA LEU A 134 3.88 -6.29 7.22
C LEU A 134 3.95 -4.81 6.84
N PHE A 135 3.15 -4.39 5.87
CA PHE A 135 3.09 -3.01 5.44
C PHE A 135 2.56 -2.10 6.56
N PHE A 136 1.49 -2.51 7.24
CA PHE A 136 0.98 -1.84 8.43
C PHE A 136 2.00 -1.89 9.58
N LEU A 137 2.71 -2.98 9.80
CA LEU A 137 3.72 -3.07 10.86
C LEU A 137 4.93 -2.14 10.60
N ILE A 138 5.21 -1.86 9.33
CA ILE A 138 6.22 -0.86 8.90
C ILE A 138 5.65 0.57 8.92
N LEU A 139 4.33 0.74 8.87
CA LEU A 139 3.65 2.02 8.62
C LEU A 139 2.86 2.60 9.81
N SER A 140 2.34 1.75 10.69
CA SER A 140 1.48 2.09 11.82
C SER A 140 2.15 1.70 13.13
N ASP A 141 3.06 2.54 13.56
CA ASP A 141 2.87 3.12 14.88
C ASP A 141 2.81 4.65 14.68
N PRO A 142 1.59 5.20 14.61
CA PRO A 142 1.12 5.91 15.79
C PRO A 142 -0.38 5.64 16.06
N HIS A 143 -0.66 5.11 17.25
CA HIS A 143 -1.97 4.98 17.88
C HIS A 143 -2.80 3.74 17.52
N VAL A 144 -2.32 2.58 17.98
CA VAL A 144 -2.83 2.07 19.26
C VAL A 144 -1.87 2.53 20.35
#